data_AF-A0A952PME8-F1
#
_entry.id   AF-A0A952PME8-F1
#
_cell.length_a   1.000
_cell.length_b   1.000
_cell.length_c   1.000
_cell.angle_alpha   90.00
_cell.angle_beta   90.00
_cell.angle_gamma   90.00
#
_symmetry.space_group_name_H-M   'P 1'
#
loop_
_entity.id
_entity.type
_entity.pdbx_description
1 polymer ?
#
loop_
_entity_poly.entity_id
_entity_poly.type
_entity_poly.pdbx_seq_one_letter_code
_entity_poly.pdbx_strand_id
1 'polypeptide(L)'
;MMPRNLFFIISAVLLIVAAVLGFMNISTAVALNLFGATVSTTVGTLVLIGFALGLASAASFNATRAIKDAKSEQNQLTWQKQDEKLAKEIQSDKEKQLEAKIQTLEIALKSALDKAKKKSEA
;
A
#
# COMPACT_ATOMS: atom_id res chain seq x y z
N MET A 1 8.30 11.13 -0.14
CA MET A 1 7.63 11.10 1.19
C MET A 1 8.35 12.09 2.08
N MET A 2 7.66 13.05 2.70
CA MET A 2 8.32 13.85 3.74
C MET A 2 8.69 12.94 4.91
N PRO A 3 9.91 13.04 5.47
CA PRO A 3 10.26 12.29 6.65
C PRO A 3 9.35 12.69 7.81
N ARG A 4 8.89 11.69 8.58
CA ARG A 4 7.88 11.85 9.65
C ARG A 4 8.25 12.96 10.65
N ASN A 5 9.53 13.16 10.90
CA ASN A 5 10.07 14.21 11.77
C ASN A 5 9.86 15.63 11.20
N LEU A 6 9.93 15.79 9.88
CA LEU A 6 9.73 17.08 9.21
C LEU A 6 8.28 17.56 9.33
N PHE A 7 7.30 16.64 9.27
CA PHE A 7 5.89 16.98 9.47
C PHE A 7 5.62 17.52 10.88
N PHE A 8 6.21 16.92 11.91
CA PHE A 8 6.10 17.39 13.30
C PHE A 8 6.79 18.75 13.50
N ILE A 9 7.96 18.95 12.89
CA ILE A 9 8.67 20.24 12.95
C ILE A 9 7.83 21.33 12.28
N ILE A 10 7.30 21.08 11.08
CA ILE A 10 6.46 22.05 10.36
C ILE A 10 5.18 22.35 11.16
N SER A 11 4.52 21.33 11.72
CA SER A 11 3.32 21.52 12.55
C SER A 11 3.62 22.34 13.81
N ALA A 12 4.77 22.12 14.46
CA ALA A 12 5.19 22.88 15.63
C ALA A 12 5.47 24.35 15.29
N VAL A 13 6.15 24.62 14.17
CA VAL A 13 6.40 25.98 13.69
C VAL A 13 5.08 26.69 13.37
N LEU A 14 4.16 26.01 12.67
CA LEU A 14 2.85 26.58 12.33
C LEU A 14 1.98 26.83 13.56
N LEU A 15 2.05 25.97 14.59
CA LEU A 15 1.39 26.18 15.88
C LEU A 15 1.90 27.47 16.54
N ILE A 16 3.23 27.67 16.57
CA ILE A 16 3.84 28.86 17.16
C ILE A 16 3.37 30.11 16.41
N VAL A 17 3.39 30.08 15.07
CA VAL A 17 2.92 31.20 14.25
C VAL A 17 1.44 31.49 14.49
N ALA A 18 0.58 30.46 14.51
CA ALA A 18 -0.84 30.61 14.78
C ALA A 18 -1.11 31.15 16.20
N ALA A 19 -0.34 30.71 17.19
CA ALA A 19 -0.45 31.21 18.56
C ALA A 19 -0.03 32.68 18.67
N VAL A 20 1.08 33.08 18.03
CA VAL A 20 1.55 34.47 18.01
C VAL A 20 0.53 35.37 17.31
N LEU A 21 0.05 34.98 16.12
CA LEU A 21 -0.99 35.73 15.41
C LEU A 21 -2.30 35.79 16.20
N GLY A 22 -2.65 34.69 16.89
CA GLY A 22 -3.82 34.61 17.76
C GLY A 22 -3.75 35.58 18.93
N PHE A 23 -2.61 35.62 19.64
CA PHE A 23 -2.38 36.54 20.75
C PHE A 23 -2.32 38.00 20.30
N MET A 24 -1.65 38.29 19.17
CA MET A 24 -1.56 39.66 18.64
C MET A 24 -2.92 40.24 18.25
N ASN A 25 -3.89 39.40 17.87
CA ASN A 25 -5.20 39.83 17.38
C ASN A 25 -6.35 39.44 18.33
N ILE A 26 -6.05 39.16 19.60
CA ILE A 26 -7.07 38.72 20.57
C ILE A 26 -8.04 39.84 20.95
N SER A 27 -7.62 41.09 20.86
CA SER A 27 -8.45 42.28 21.12
C SER A 27 -9.25 42.74 19.90
N THR A 28 -9.00 42.16 18.71
CA THR A 28 -9.68 42.56 17.48
C THR A 28 -10.95 41.75 17.32
N ALA A 29 -12.08 42.34 17.70
CA ALA A 29 -13.40 41.75 17.52
C ALA A 29 -13.91 41.95 16.09
N VAL A 30 -14.44 40.88 15.51
CA VAL A 30 -15.06 40.85 14.18
C VAL A 30 -16.45 40.24 14.32
N ALA A 31 -17.43 40.93 13.75
CA ALA A 31 -18.80 40.46 13.67
C ALA A 31 -18.95 39.47 12.50
N LEU A 32 -19.25 38.21 12.81
CA LEU A 32 -19.58 37.20 11.82
C LEU A 32 -21.09 37.04 11.73
N ASN A 33 -21.63 37.17 10.52
CA ASN A 33 -23.02 36.78 10.27
C ASN A 33 -23.08 35.30 9.96
N LEU A 34 -23.49 34.50 10.94
CA LEU A 34 -23.70 33.07 10.82
C LEU A 34 -25.20 32.80 10.90
N PHE A 35 -25.78 32.24 9.84
CA PHE A 35 -27.19 31.83 9.80
C PHE A 35 -28.19 32.94 10.18
N GLY A 36 -27.92 34.18 9.76
CA GLY A 36 -28.76 35.34 10.05
C GLY A 36 -28.58 35.96 11.44
N ALA A 37 -27.71 35.38 12.28
CA ALA A 37 -27.32 35.95 13.57
C ALA A 37 -25.90 36.53 13.52
N THR A 38 -25.72 37.72 14.07
CA THR A 38 -24.41 38.36 14.20
C THR A 38 -23.74 37.89 15.48
N VAL A 39 -22.66 37.12 15.34
CA VAL A 39 -21.84 36.64 16.44
C VAL A 39 -20.52 37.40 16.42
N SER A 40 -20.24 38.13 17.50
CA SER A 40 -18.94 38.78 17.67
C SER A 40 -17.92 37.75 18.14
N THR A 41 -16.83 37.58 17.38
CA THR A 41 -15.71 36.71 17.75
C THR A 41 -14.40 37.44 17.52
N THR A 42 -13.32 36.99 18.14
CA THR A 42 -12.00 37.60 17.92
C THR A 42 -11.30 36.95 16.73
N VAL A 43 -10.52 37.74 15.99
CA VAL A 43 -9.72 37.21 14.87
C VAL A 43 -8.79 36.09 15.37
N GLY A 44 -8.25 36.23 16.58
CA GLY A 44 -7.40 35.20 17.17
C GLY A 44 -8.11 33.86 17.36
N THR A 45 -9.39 33.87 17.76
CA THR A 45 -10.20 32.65 17.87
C THR A 45 -10.39 31.97 16.51
N LEU A 46 -10.61 32.75 15.44
CA LEU A 46 -10.78 32.20 14.09
C LEU A 46 -9.50 31.55 13.54
N VAL A 47 -8.35 32.18 13.78
CA VAL A 47 -7.04 31.61 13.38
C VAL A 47 -6.79 30.28 14.08
N LEU A 48 -7.08 30.18 15.38
CA LEU A 48 -6.91 28.95 16.14
C LEU A 48 -7.88 27.85 15.69
N ILE A 49 -9.14 28.18 15.43
CA ILE A 49 -10.13 27.21 14.90
C ILE A 49 -9.69 26.71 13.52
N GLY A 50 -9.28 27.62 12.62
CA GLY A 50 -8.79 27.26 11.29
C GLY A 50 -7.57 26.35 11.36
N PHE A 51 -6.62 26.63 12.26
CA PHE A 51 -5.47 25.78 12.49
C PHE A 51 -5.85 24.40 13.03
N ALA A 52 -6.79 24.33 13.98
CA ALA A 52 -7.28 23.06 14.53
C ALA A 52 -7.95 22.18 13.45
N LEU A 53 -8.75 22.79 12.55
CA LEU A 53 -9.35 22.09 11.41
C LEU A 53 -8.29 21.61 10.41
N GLY A 54 -7.26 22.42 10.17
CA GLY A 54 -6.08 22.04 9.37
C GLY A 54 -5.35 20.82 9.96
N LEU A 55 -5.13 20.79 11.27
CA LEU A 55 -4.53 19.64 11.95
C LEU A 55 -5.40 18.37 11.85
N ALA A 56 -6.72 18.50 12.06
CA ALA A 56 -7.65 17.38 11.97
C ALA A 56 -7.69 16.77 10.56
N SER A 57 -7.68 17.61 9.52
CA SER A 57 -7.63 17.16 8.13
C SER A 57 -6.28 16.51 7.77
N ALA A 58 -5.16 17.07 8.23
CA ALA A 58 -3.84 16.46 8.03
C ALA A 58 -3.70 15.11 8.76
N ALA A 59 -4.23 15.00 9.98
CA ALA A 59 -4.22 13.76 10.77
C ALA A 59 -5.05 12.65 10.11
N SER A 60 -6.26 12.98 9.63
CA SER A 60 -7.13 12.03 8.93
C SER A 60 -6.55 11.57 7.58
N PHE A 61 -5.84 12.45 6.86
CA PHE A 61 -5.11 12.06 5.65
C PHE A 61 -3.96 11.10 5.97
N ASN A 62 -3.16 11.38 7.00
CA ASN A 62 -2.08 10.49 7.42
C ASN A 62 -2.59 9.14 7.92
N ALA A 63 -3.70 9.11 8.67
CA ALA A 63 -4.34 7.87 9.10
C ALA A 63 -4.81 7.03 7.91
N THR A 64 -5.46 7.66 6.93
CA THR A 64 -5.93 6.98 5.71
C THR A 64 -4.77 6.40 4.91
N ARG A 65 -3.63 7.12 4.84
CA ARG A 65 -2.43 6.64 4.17
C ARG A 65 -1.81 5.44 4.88
N ALA A 66 -1.70 5.47 6.20
CA ALA A 66 -1.20 4.34 6.99
C ALA A 66 -2.06 3.07 6.79
N ILE A 67 -3.38 3.22 6.68
CA ILE A 67 -4.29 2.11 6.38
C ILE A 67 -4.05 1.55 4.96
N LYS A 68 -3.82 2.41 3.97
CA LYS A 68 -3.49 1.98 2.60
C LYS A 68 -2.16 1.24 2.55
N ASP A 69 -1.14 1.75 3.25
CA ASP A 69 0.19 1.13 3.28
C ASP A 69 0.12 -0.25 3.96
N ALA A 70 -0.59 -0.37 5.09
CA ALA A 70 -0.81 -1.65 5.76
C ALA A 70 -1.58 -2.67 4.90
N LYS A 71 -2.60 -2.22 4.15
CA LYS A 71 -3.34 -3.08 3.21
C LYS A 71 -2.47 -3.51 2.02
N SER A 72 -1.57 -2.64 1.56
CA SER A 72 -0.62 -2.93 0.50
C SER A 72 0.39 -4.01 0.93
N GLU A 73 0.94 -3.90 2.13
CA GLU A 73 1.86 -4.92 2.69
C GLU A 73 1.17 -6.30 2.80
N GLN A 74 -0.08 -6.32 3.28
CA GLN A 74 -0.86 -7.56 3.37
C GLN A 74 -1.12 -8.19 1.99
N ASN A 75 -1.40 -7.36 0.98
CA ASN A 75 -1.59 -7.83 -0.39
C ASN A 75 -0.28 -8.39 -0.98
N GLN A 76 0.87 -7.75 -0.74
CA GLN A 76 2.17 -8.25 -1.19
C GLN A 76 2.49 -9.62 -0.60
N LEU A 77 2.25 -9.81 0.70
CA LEU A 77 2.43 -11.12 1.35
C LEU A 77 1.50 -12.19 0.76
N THR A 78 0.28 -11.80 0.38
CA THR A 78 -0.68 -12.72 -0.24
C THR A 78 -0.22 -13.13 -1.64
N TRP A 79 0.31 -12.18 -2.42
CA TRP A 79 0.81 -12.42 -3.77
C TRP A 79 2.07 -13.30 -3.74
N GLN A 80 3.00 -13.05 -2.81
CA GLN A 80 4.17 -13.91 -2.62
C GLN A 80 3.79 -15.36 -2.31
N LYS A 81 2.79 -15.58 -1.45
CA LYS A 81 2.29 -16.94 -1.16
C LYS A 81 1.63 -17.59 -2.39
N GLN A 82 0.95 -16.81 -3.21
CA GLN A 82 0.35 -17.32 -4.46
C GLN A 82 1.43 -17.68 -5.48
N ASP A 83 2.47 -16.86 -5.62
CA ASP A 83 3.60 -17.13 -6.49
C ASP A 83 4.38 -18.38 -6.05
N GLU A 84 4.61 -18.56 -4.75
CA GLU A 84 5.21 -19.80 -4.21
C GLU A 84 4.36 -21.03 -4.51
N LYS A 85 3.03 -20.90 -4.40
CA LYS A 85 2.11 -22.00 -4.72
C LYS A 85 2.16 -22.33 -6.21
N LEU A 86 2.12 -21.31 -7.07
CA LEU A 86 2.19 -21.48 -8.51
C LEU A 86 3.53 -22.08 -8.95
N ALA A 87 4.64 -21.68 -8.32
CA ALA A 87 5.96 -22.24 -8.58
C ALA A 87 6.01 -23.75 -8.27
N LYS A 88 5.40 -24.18 -7.15
CA LYS A 88 5.29 -25.61 -6.80
C LYS A 88 4.41 -26.38 -7.78
N GLU A 89 3.29 -25.80 -8.21
CA GLU A 89 2.41 -26.41 -9.22
C GLU A 89 3.14 -26.58 -10.56
N ILE A 90 3.85 -25.54 -11.02
CA ILE A 90 4.68 -25.60 -12.24
C ILE A 90 5.77 -26.66 -12.14
N GLN A 91 6.43 -26.79 -10.97
CA GLN A 91 7.46 -27.79 -10.78
C GLN A 91 6.88 -29.21 -10.84
N SER A 92 5.76 -29.46 -10.17
CA SER A 92 5.02 -30.73 -10.24
C SER A 92 4.60 -31.06 -11.69
N ASP A 93 4.09 -30.08 -12.44
CA ASP A 93 3.67 -30.31 -13.82
C ASP A 93 4.85 -30.57 -14.76
N LYS A 94 6.00 -29.92 -14.53
CA LYS A 94 7.25 -30.23 -15.24
C LYS A 94 7.73 -31.64 -14.94
N GLU A 95 7.67 -32.08 -13.68
CA GLU A 95 8.04 -33.45 -13.28
C GLU A 95 7.16 -34.47 -14.00
N LYS A 96 5.84 -34.29 -14.01
CA LYS A 96 4.91 -35.15 -14.76
C LYS A 96 5.19 -35.16 -16.26
N GLN A 97 5.51 -34.01 -16.83
CA GLN A 97 5.82 -33.91 -18.26
C GLN A 97 7.13 -34.62 -18.61
N LEU A 98 8.14 -34.55 -17.73
CA LEU A 98 9.38 -35.30 -17.88
C LEU A 98 9.14 -36.81 -17.76
N GLU A 99 8.32 -37.23 -16.81
CA GLU A 99 7.98 -38.63 -16.58
C GLU A 99 7.24 -39.24 -17.80
N ALA A 100 6.29 -38.50 -18.39
CA ALA A 100 5.61 -38.90 -19.62
C ALA A 100 6.57 -39.02 -20.82
N LYS A 101 7.56 -38.11 -20.92
CA LYS A 101 8.59 -38.16 -21.97
C LYS A 101 9.52 -39.36 -21.80
N ILE A 102 9.93 -39.69 -20.56
CA ILE A 102 10.75 -40.86 -20.26
C ILE A 102 10.01 -42.14 -20.68
N GLN A 103 8.74 -42.30 -20.27
CA GLN A 103 7.95 -43.47 -20.65
C GLN A 103 7.82 -43.62 -22.17
N THR A 104 7.60 -42.50 -22.88
CA THR A 104 7.54 -42.52 -24.36
C THR A 104 8.86 -42.94 -24.98
N LEU A 105 9.99 -42.43 -24.47
CA LEU A 105 11.33 -42.81 -24.93
C LEU A 105 11.65 -44.28 -24.62
N GLU A 106 11.27 -44.80 -23.46
CA GLU A 106 11.45 -46.22 -23.11
C GLU A 106 10.65 -47.14 -24.03
N ILE A 107 9.40 -46.78 -24.34
CA ILE A 107 8.56 -47.54 -25.28
C ILE A 107 9.17 -47.50 -26.69
N ALA A 108 9.62 -46.33 -27.14
CA ALA A 108 10.27 -46.16 -28.43
C ALA A 108 11.57 -46.98 -28.52
N LEU A 109 12.38 -46.99 -27.45
CA LEU A 109 13.61 -47.75 -27.38
C LEU A 109 13.34 -49.26 -27.43
N LYS A 110 12.40 -49.77 -26.62
CA LYS A 110 11.99 -51.19 -26.65
C LYS A 110 11.51 -51.61 -28.04
N SER A 111 10.65 -50.80 -28.67
CA SER A 111 10.16 -51.06 -30.03
C SER A 111 11.29 -51.09 -31.06
N ALA A 112 12.25 -50.18 -30.96
CA ALA A 112 13.43 -50.15 -31.84
C ALA A 112 14.33 -51.37 -31.63
N LEU A 113 14.54 -51.79 -30.38
CA LEU A 113 15.39 -52.92 -30.01
C LEU A 113 14.76 -54.26 -30.44
N ASP A 114 13.43 -54.42 -30.28
CA ASP A 114 12.69 -55.58 -30.76
C ASP A 114 12.69 -55.67 -32.29
N LYS A 115 12.56 -54.54 -32.99
CA LYS A 115 12.71 -54.49 -34.46
C LYS A 115 14.12 -54.85 -34.91
N ALA A 116 15.15 -54.39 -34.19
CA ALA A 116 16.53 -54.71 -34.51
C ALA A 116 16.84 -56.20 -34.34
N LYS A 117 16.38 -56.82 -33.25
CA LYS A 117 16.50 -58.28 -33.02
C LYS A 117 15.80 -59.10 -34.09
N LYS A 118 14.55 -58.77 -34.43
CA LYS A 118 13.82 -59.46 -35.51
C LYS A 118 14.50 -59.36 -36.88
N LYS A 119 15.30 -58.31 -37.12
CA LYS A 119 16.03 -58.11 -38.37
C LYS A 119 17.40 -58.81 -38.38
N SER A 120 17.96 -59.20 -37.23
CA SER A 120 19.19 -60.00 -37.18
C SER A 120 18.94 -61.51 -37.18
N GLU A 121 17.70 -61.94 -36.92
CA GLU A 121 17.26 -63.34 -36.97
C GLU A 121 16.64 -63.75 -38.32
N ALA A 122 16.48 -62.79 -39.24
CA ALA A 122 16.02 -62.98 -40.62
C ALA A 122 17.20 -62.85 -41.60
#